data_AF-A0A7L0SER5-F1
#
_entry.id   AF-A0A7L0SER5-F1
#
_cell.length_a   1.000
_cell.length_b   1.000
_cell.length_c   1.000
_cell.angle_alpha   90.00
_cell.angle_beta   90.00
_cell.angle_gamma   90.00
#
_symmetry.space_group_name_H-M   'P 1'
#
loop_
_entity.id
_entity.type
_entity.pdbx_description
1 polymer ?
#
loop_
_entity_poly.entity_id
_entity_poly.type
_entity_poly.pdbx_seq_one_letter_code
_entity_poly.pdbx_strand_id
1 'polypeptide(L)'
;DRSQPTRLSLFTHPTALRQELEELREESRRLEEDMEREDEAVPSAAYVTQLYYKISRIDWDYEAEPAQIKGIHYGPDIAQPIAIDSSQHSRCFISDYLWSLVPTTW
;
A
#
# COMPACT_ATOMS: atom_id res chain seq x y z
N ASP A 1 5.10 -23.81 -67.06
CA ASP A 1 4.97 -24.16 -65.64
C ASP A 1 6.22 -23.70 -64.89
N ARG A 2 6.16 -22.52 -64.26
CA ARG A 2 7.19 -22.00 -63.34
C ARG A 2 6.47 -21.14 -62.30
N SER A 3 6.06 -21.81 -61.24
CA SER A 3 5.47 -21.22 -60.04
C SER A 3 6.42 -20.19 -59.41
N GLN A 4 5.96 -18.95 -59.30
CA GLN A 4 6.50 -17.98 -58.35
C GLN A 4 5.71 -18.12 -57.05
N PRO A 5 6.35 -18.43 -55.91
CA PRO A 5 5.74 -18.06 -54.64
C PRO A 5 6.82 -17.60 -53.65
N THR A 6 7.25 -16.34 -53.66
CA THR A 6 8.14 -15.86 -52.57
C THR A 6 8.15 -14.34 -52.32
N ARG A 7 7.13 -13.60 -52.77
CA ARG A 7 7.06 -12.16 -52.43
C ARG A 7 6.12 -11.83 -51.27
N LEU A 8 5.13 -12.67 -50.97
CA LEU A 8 4.14 -12.35 -49.94
C LEU A 8 4.59 -12.74 -48.52
N SER A 9 5.46 -13.74 -48.35
CA SER A 9 5.93 -14.20 -47.03
C SER A 9 6.96 -13.28 -46.37
N LEU A 10 7.68 -12.48 -47.16
CA LEU A 10 8.72 -11.57 -46.66
C LEU A 10 8.17 -10.22 -46.18
N PHE A 11 6.95 -9.84 -46.60
CA PHE A 11 6.29 -8.60 -46.16
C PHE A 11 5.37 -8.82 -44.96
N THR A 12 4.84 -10.04 -44.77
CA THR A 12 3.96 -10.37 -43.64
C THR A 12 4.71 -10.44 -42.31
N HIS A 13 5.93 -10.95 -42.31
CA HIS A 13 6.77 -11.03 -41.11
C HIS A 13 7.14 -9.65 -40.53
N PRO A 14 7.64 -8.69 -41.31
CA PRO A 14 7.98 -7.36 -40.79
C PRO A 14 6.73 -6.53 -40.44
N THR A 15 5.57 -6.75 -41.05
CA THR A 15 4.33 -6.06 -40.62
C THR A 15 3.78 -6.64 -39.33
N ALA A 16 3.83 -7.95 -39.15
CA ALA A 16 3.42 -8.60 -37.90
C ALA A 16 4.31 -8.17 -36.73
N LEU A 17 5.63 -8.16 -36.94
CA LEU A 17 6.60 -7.69 -35.94
C LEU A 17 6.42 -6.20 -35.60
N ARG A 18 6.04 -5.37 -36.57
CA ARG A 18 5.73 -3.95 -36.31
C ARG A 18 4.47 -3.76 -35.49
N GLN A 19 3.46 -4.59 -35.72
CA GLN A 19 2.20 -4.54 -34.99
C GLN A 19 2.40 -4.99 -33.54
N GLU A 20 3.12 -6.09 -33.33
CA GLU A 20 3.48 -6.58 -31.99
C GLU A 20 4.31 -5.56 -31.21
N LEU A 21 5.23 -4.86 -31.89
CA LEU A 21 6.05 -3.82 -31.27
C LEU A 21 5.24 -2.58 -30.91
N GLU A 22 4.18 -2.27 -31.65
CA GLU A 22 3.25 -1.19 -31.32
C GLU A 22 2.34 -1.57 -30.14
N GLU A 23 1.85 -2.80 -30.09
CA GLU A 23 1.07 -3.34 -28.97
C GLU A 23 1.88 -3.32 -27.66
N LEU A 24 3.14 -3.75 -27.71
CA LEU A 24 4.06 -3.68 -26.56
C LEU A 24 4.33 -2.24 -26.09
N ARG A 25 4.41 -1.28 -27.02
CA ARG A 25 4.58 0.14 -26.67
C ARG A 25 3.33 0.72 -26.02
N GLU A 26 2.16 0.36 -26.54
CA GLU A 26 0.87 0.74 -25.97
C GLU A 26 0.72 0.17 -24.55
N GLU A 27 1.08 -1.10 -24.35
CA GLU A 27 1.06 -1.77 -23.04
C GLU A 27 2.06 -1.14 -22.06
N SER A 28 3.30 -0.87 -22.50
CA SER A 28 4.32 -0.19 -21.69
C SER A 28 3.85 1.21 -21.26
N ARG A 29 3.26 1.98 -22.18
CA ARG A 29 2.72 3.31 -21.88
C ARG A 29 1.58 3.24 -20.86
N ARG A 30 0.69 2.26 -20.99
CA ARG A 30 -0.39 2.04 -20.01
C ARG A 30 0.15 1.66 -18.63
N LEU A 31 1.16 0.79 -18.58
CA LEU A 31 1.82 0.41 -17.32
C LEU A 31 2.52 1.60 -16.67
N GLU A 32 3.21 2.44 -17.46
CA GLU A 32 3.82 3.68 -16.96
C GLU A 32 2.77 4.65 -16.39
N GLU A 33 1.65 4.86 -17.09
CA GLU A 33 0.54 5.67 -16.58
C GLU A 33 -0.13 5.08 -15.33
N ASP A 34 -0.24 3.75 -15.23
CA ASP A 34 -0.77 3.05 -14.06
C ASP A 34 0.18 3.20 -12.86
N MET A 35 1.49 3.08 -13.07
CA MET A 35 2.51 3.31 -12.04
C MET A 35 2.57 4.78 -11.59
N GLU A 36 2.46 5.76 -12.50
CA GLU A 36 2.41 7.18 -12.14
C GLU A 36 1.17 7.52 -11.31
N ARG A 37 0.01 6.92 -11.61
CA ARG A 37 -1.21 7.07 -10.80
C ARG A 37 -1.08 6.40 -9.43
N GLU A 38 -0.34 5.29 -9.33
CA GLU A 38 -0.07 4.63 -8.06
C GLU A 38 0.93 5.44 -7.20
N ASP A 39 1.95 6.04 -7.82
CA ASP A 39 2.90 6.95 -7.14
C ASP A 39 2.22 8.23 -6.62
N GLU A 40 1.20 8.75 -7.31
CA GLU A 40 0.39 9.88 -6.83
C GLU A 40 -0.48 9.51 -5.61
N ALA A 41 -0.80 8.22 -5.40
CA ALA A 41 -1.61 7.73 -4.29
C ALA A 41 -0.81 7.46 -2.99
N VAL A 42 0.53 7.38 -3.06
CA VAL A 42 1.40 6.94 -1.95
C VAL A 42 1.83 8.01 -0.91
N PRO A 43 1.52 9.32 -0.97
CA PRO A 43 1.84 10.23 0.15
C PRO A 43 0.81 10.21 1.30
N SER A 44 -0.44 9.80 1.05
CA SER A 44 -1.53 10.02 2.00
C SER A 44 -1.50 9.04 3.18
N ALA A 45 -1.37 7.73 2.91
CA ALA A 45 -1.43 6.71 3.95
C ALA A 45 -0.24 6.80 4.92
N ALA A 46 0.97 6.99 4.39
CA ALA A 46 2.17 7.16 5.22
C ALA A 46 2.08 8.42 6.10
N TYR A 47 1.56 9.51 5.55
CA TYR A 47 1.32 10.73 6.31
C TYR A 47 0.29 10.52 7.43
N VAL A 48 -0.84 9.86 7.13
CA VAL A 48 -1.89 9.56 8.11
C VAL A 48 -1.35 8.68 9.24
N THR A 49 -0.61 7.63 8.94
CA THR A 49 0.03 6.77 9.94
C THR A 49 1.02 7.56 10.81
N GLN A 50 1.86 8.40 10.20
CA GLN A 50 2.78 9.26 10.93
C GLN A 50 2.04 10.27 11.83
N LEU A 51 0.91 10.80 11.38
CA LEU A 51 0.10 11.73 12.16
C LEU A 51 -0.51 11.03 13.38
N TYR A 52 -1.08 9.83 13.20
CA TYR A 52 -1.57 9.03 14.33
C TYR A 52 -0.46 8.75 15.34
N TYR A 53 0.73 8.36 14.89
CA TYR A 53 1.86 8.15 15.80
C TYR A 53 2.29 9.43 16.52
N LYS A 54 2.32 10.58 15.83
CA LYS A 54 2.67 11.87 16.47
C LYS A 54 1.68 12.26 17.57
N ILE A 55 0.39 11.97 17.38
CA ILE A 55 -0.67 12.30 18.33
C ILE A 55 -0.70 11.31 19.48
N SER A 56 -0.76 10.00 19.19
CA SER A 56 -0.97 8.97 20.20
C SER A 56 0.32 8.50 20.85
N ARG A 57 1.45 8.58 20.14
CA ARG A 57 2.75 8.01 20.52
C ARG A 57 2.69 6.50 20.77
N ILE A 58 1.76 5.81 20.10
CA ILE A 58 1.62 4.36 20.19
C ILE A 58 2.23 3.69 18.96
N ASP A 59 3.11 2.73 19.20
CA ASP A 59 3.60 1.78 18.20
C ASP A 59 2.88 0.44 18.38
N TRP A 60 2.36 -0.12 17.29
CA TRP A 60 1.51 -1.32 17.33
C TRP A 60 2.31 -2.57 16.95
N ASP A 61 2.02 -3.69 17.62
CA ASP A 61 2.56 -5.01 17.27
C ASP A 61 1.69 -5.61 16.15
N TYR A 62 2.18 -5.51 14.91
CA TYR A 62 1.48 -6.00 13.72
C TYR A 62 1.51 -7.53 13.56
N GLU A 63 2.30 -8.23 14.38
CA GLU A 63 2.39 -9.70 14.40
C GLU A 63 1.44 -10.32 15.46
N ALA A 64 0.69 -9.48 16.19
CA ALA A 64 -0.27 -9.92 17.18
C ALA A 64 -1.53 -10.54 16.54
N GLU A 65 -2.23 -11.38 17.31
CA GLU A 65 -3.52 -11.93 16.91
C GLU A 65 -4.55 -10.83 16.61
N PRO A 66 -5.46 -10.97 15.63
CA PRO A 66 -6.37 -9.90 15.23
C PRO A 66 -7.30 -9.38 16.34
N ALA A 67 -7.62 -10.24 17.31
CA ALA A 67 -8.43 -9.86 18.46
C ALA A 67 -7.61 -9.12 19.53
N GLN A 68 -6.28 -9.13 19.45
CA GLN A 68 -5.39 -8.56 20.45
C GLN A 68 -4.86 -7.21 19.99
N ILE A 69 -5.27 -6.15 20.70
CA ILE A 69 -4.73 -4.82 20.53
C ILE A 69 -3.46 -4.75 21.37
N LYS A 70 -2.30 -4.86 20.72
CA LYS A 70 -1.00 -4.93 21.38
C LYS A 70 -0.04 -3.88 20.82
N GLY A 71 0.70 -3.22 21.71
CA GLY A 71 1.63 -2.16 21.32
C GLY A 71 2.39 -1.58 22.49
N ILE A 72 3.08 -0.47 22.25
CA ILE A 72 3.85 0.27 23.26
C ILE A 72 3.50 1.76 23.13
N HIS A 73 3.15 2.40 24.24
CA HIS A 73 2.95 3.84 24.33
C HIS A 73 4.23 4.54 24.81
N TYR A 74 4.69 5.53 24.05
CA TYR A 74 5.88 6.34 24.32
C TYR A 74 5.50 7.75 24.80
N GLY A 75 5.14 7.86 26.07
CA GLY A 75 4.92 9.13 26.76
C GLY A 75 6.22 9.86 27.14
N PRO A 76 6.14 10.98 27.89
CA PRO A 76 7.31 11.67 28.44
C PRO A 76 8.05 10.85 29.51
N ASP A 77 7.38 9.84 30.08
CA ASP A 77 7.91 8.94 31.10
C ASP A 77 8.41 7.61 30.48
N ILE A 78 8.47 6.56 31.30
CA ILE A 78 8.82 5.20 30.90
C ILE A 78 7.76 4.65 29.93
N ALA A 79 8.21 4.02 28.84
CA ALA A 79 7.33 3.39 27.86
C ALA A 79 6.42 2.33 28.49
N GLN A 80 5.13 2.35 28.13
CA GLN A 80 4.11 1.49 28.73
C GLN A 80 3.60 0.45 27.72
N PRO A 81 3.59 -0.85 28.07
CA PRO A 81 3.03 -1.87 27.19
C PRO A 81 1.50 -1.79 27.16
N ILE A 82 0.92 -1.99 25.98
CA ILE A 82 -0.51 -2.14 25.74
C ILE A 82 -0.76 -3.60 25.33
N ALA A 83 -1.71 -4.24 25.99
CA ALA A 83 -2.20 -5.57 25.62
C ALA A 83 -3.67 -5.71 26.05
N ILE A 84 -4.59 -5.64 25.09
CA ILE A 84 -6.03 -5.68 25.32
C ILE A 84 -6.65 -6.73 24.41
N ASP A 85 -7.50 -7.59 24.97
CA ASP A 85 -8.33 -8.49 24.16
C ASP A 85 -9.62 -7.75 23.73
N SER A 86 -9.67 -7.36 22.46
CA SER A 86 -10.81 -6.63 21.89
C SER A 86 -12.13 -7.43 21.90
N SER A 87 -12.09 -8.76 22.07
CA SER A 87 -13.30 -9.57 22.18
C SER A 87 -14.00 -9.43 23.54
N GLN A 88 -13.27 -8.98 24.57
CA GLN A 88 -13.76 -8.84 25.95
C GLN A 88 -14.18 -7.40 26.29
N HIS A 89 -13.90 -6.44 25.40
CA HIS A 89 -14.11 -5.02 25.65
C HIS A 89 -14.91 -4.35 24.55
N SER A 90 -15.72 -3.35 24.92
CA SER A 90 -16.43 -2.54 23.94
C SER A 90 -15.47 -1.59 23.21
N ARG A 91 -15.81 -1.22 21.98
CA ARG A 91 -15.02 -0.26 21.18
C ARG A 91 -14.88 1.10 21.88
N CYS A 92 -15.91 1.55 22.61
CA CYS A 92 -15.85 2.79 23.38
C CYS A 92 -14.84 2.69 24.52
N PHE A 93 -14.89 1.62 25.31
CA PHE A 93 -13.93 1.39 26.39
C PHE A 93 -12.49 1.38 25.88
N ILE A 94 -12.23 0.66 24.78
CA ILE A 94 -10.89 0.59 24.18
C ILE A 94 -10.43 1.99 23.76
N SER A 95 -11.29 2.75 23.09
CA SER A 95 -10.96 4.11 22.65
C SER A 95 -10.68 5.05 23.83
N ASP A 96 -11.55 5.02 24.85
CA ASP A 96 -11.41 5.85 26.06
C ASP A 96 -10.11 5.52 26.80
N TYR A 97 -9.78 4.23 26.93
CA TYR A 97 -8.53 3.77 27.52
C TYR A 97 -7.31 4.29 26.74
N LEU A 98 -7.28 4.09 25.42
CA LEU A 98 -6.13 4.52 24.60
C LEU A 98 -5.93 6.04 24.65
N TRP A 99 -7.01 6.82 24.61
CA TRP A 99 -6.93 8.27 24.71
C TRP A 99 -6.54 8.76 26.12
N SER A 100 -6.83 7.98 27.17
CA SER A 100 -6.38 8.31 28.52
C SER A 100 -4.86 8.26 28.70
N LEU A 101 -4.14 7.56 27.81
CA LEU A 101 -2.68 7.49 27.81
C LEU A 101 -2.05 8.78 27.26
N VAL A 102 -2.77 9.52 26.41
CA VAL A 102 -2.26 10.72 25.75
C VAL A 102 -2.33 11.90 26.74
N PRO A 103 -1.20 12.55 27.06
CA PRO A 103 -1.20 13.70 27.96
C PRO A 103 -2.05 14.85 27.42
N THR A 104 -2.86 15.46 28.29
CA THR A 104 -3.73 16.60 27.95
C THR A 104 -3.21 17.95 28.45
N THR A 105 -2.00 17.96 29.02
CA THR A 105 -1.29 19.16 29.47
C THR A 105 -0.65 19.89 28.29
N TRP A 106 -0.76 21.22 28.25
CA TRP A 106 -0.28 22.11 27.17
C TRP A 106 0.92 22.96 27.60
#